data_AF-A0A357ZDC4-F1
#
_entry.id   AF-A0A357ZDC4-F1
#
_cell.length_a   1.000
_cell.length_b   1.000
_cell.length_c   1.000
_cell.angle_alpha   90.00
_cell.angle_beta   90.00
_cell.angle_gamma   90.00
#
_symmetry.space_group_name_H-M   'P 1'
#
loop_
_entity.id
_entity.type
_entity.pdbx_description
1 polymer ?
#
loop_
_entity_poly.entity_id
_entity_poly.type
_entity_poly.pdbx_seq_one_letter_code
_entity_poly.pdbx_strand_id
1 'polypeptide(L)'
;MAFHACRCRIPEIVELSRKVRRHKGGILRAVEHEISNARIEEINNKIKLTVRMGYGFRNIDNLITLVMLRCSDLPISLPGRVPKAA
;
A
#
# COMPACT_ATOMS: atom_id res chain seq x y z
N MET A 1 6.72 14.48 18.22
CA MET A 1 5.72 13.42 18.48
C MET A 1 6.21 12.47 19.59
N ALA A 2 5.36 12.19 20.59
CA ALA A 2 5.38 11.01 21.47
C ALA A 2 6.25 10.94 22.75
N PHE A 3 6.34 12.00 23.57
CA PHE A 3 6.79 11.79 24.96
C PHE A 3 5.67 11.30 25.91
N HIS A 4 4.40 11.64 25.67
CA HIS A 4 3.30 11.27 26.56
C HIS A 4 2.79 9.83 26.34
N ALA A 5 2.63 9.39 25.08
CA ALA A 5 2.15 8.03 24.77
C ALA A 5 3.07 6.93 25.31
N CYS A 6 4.38 7.18 25.41
CA CYS A 6 5.36 6.22 25.90
C CYS A 6 5.38 6.12 27.44
N ARG A 7 4.78 7.10 28.13
CA ARG A 7 4.62 7.14 29.60
C ARG A 7 3.21 6.75 30.04
N CYS A 8 2.33 6.45 29.09
CA CYS A 8 0.94 6.05 29.35
C CYS A 8 0.92 4.62 29.92
N ARG A 9 0.02 4.36 30.89
CA ARG A 9 -0.14 3.02 31.49
C ARG A 9 -1.19 2.15 30.79
N ILE A 10 -1.87 2.70 29.79
CA ILE A 10 -2.89 2.00 29.00
C ILE A 10 -2.18 1.07 27.99
N PRO A 11 -2.38 -0.26 28.06
CA PRO A 11 -1.66 -1.23 27.23
C PRO A 11 -1.72 -0.95 25.72
N GLU A 12 -2.89 -0.55 25.22
CA GLU A 12 -3.16 -0.28 23.80
C GLU A 12 -2.36 0.92 23.30
N ILE A 13 -2.23 1.97 24.12
CA ILE A 13 -1.44 3.17 23.80
C ILE A 13 0.05 2.83 23.80
N VAL A 14 0.50 2.00 24.74
CA VAL A 14 1.88 1.53 24.79
C VAL A 14 2.21 0.71 23.54
N GLU A 15 1.34 -0.22 23.14
CA GLU A 15 1.54 -1.03 21.93
C GLU A 15 1.56 -0.17 20.67
N LEU A 16 0.63 0.78 20.54
CA LEU A 16 0.62 1.74 19.45
C LEU A 16 1.92 2.54 19.40
N SER A 17 2.40 3.04 20.54
CA SER A 17 3.67 3.78 20.60
C SER A 17 4.85 2.94 20.13
N ARG A 18 4.90 1.66 20.48
CA ARG A 18 5.91 0.71 20.01
C ARG A 18 5.79 0.47 18.51
N LYS A 19 4.57 0.35 17.97
CA LYS A 19 4.32 0.19 16.53
C LYS A 19 4.76 1.41 15.73
N VAL A 20 4.43 2.62 16.21
CA VAL A 20 4.86 3.89 15.59
C VAL A 20 6.38 4.01 15.59
N ARG A 21 7.05 3.66 16.71
CA ARG A 21 8.52 3.66 16.79
C ARG A 21 9.14 2.68 15.79
N ARG A 22 8.62 1.46 15.68
CA ARG A 22 9.09 0.45 14.70
C ARG A 22 8.97 0.91 13.25
N HIS A 23 7.93 1.66 12.91
CA HIS A 23 7.67 2.10 11.52
C HIS A 23 8.04 3.56 11.26
N LYS A 24 8.75 4.22 12.19
CA LYS A 24 9.06 5.66 12.14
C LYS A 24 9.67 6.08 10.79
N GLY A 25 10.61 5.29 10.27
CA GLY A 25 11.25 5.59 8.97
C GLY A 25 10.30 5.48 7.76
N GLY A 26 9.29 4.61 7.82
CA GLY A 26 8.25 4.56 6.79
C GLY A 26 7.30 5.75 6.87
N ILE A 27 6.93 6.14 8.10
CA ILE A 27 6.06 7.30 8.35
C ILE A 27 6.73 8.60 7.87
N LEU A 28 8.02 8.79 8.18
CA LEU A 28 8.77 9.96 7.73
C LEU A 28 8.81 10.04 6.19
N ARG A 29 9.14 8.95 5.52
CA ARG A 29 9.15 8.90 4.04
C ARG A 29 7.78 9.16 3.43
N ALA A 30 6.70 8.66 4.04
CA ALA A 30 5.35 8.93 3.57
C ALA A 30 4.98 10.41 3.67
N VAL A 31 5.45 11.10 4.73
CA VAL A 31 5.29 12.56 4.87
C VAL A 31 6.17 13.30 3.87
N GLU A 32 7.43 12.91 3.70
CA GLU A 32 8.37 13.51 2.73
C GLU A 32 7.87 13.43 1.28
N HIS A 33 7.22 12.31 0.92
CA HIS A 33 6.65 12.10 -0.41
C HIS A 33 5.16 12.50 -0.52
N GLU A 34 4.62 13.18 0.50
CA GLU A 34 3.22 13.64 0.54
C GLU A 34 2.20 12.54 0.20
N ILE A 35 2.49 11.31 0.62
CA ILE A 35 1.65 10.15 0.33
C ILE A 35 0.41 10.24 1.23
N SER A 36 -0.72 10.62 0.63
CA SER A 36 -2.00 10.68 1.33
C SER A 36 -2.49 9.27 1.71
N ASN A 37 -3.15 9.16 2.86
CA ASN A 37 -3.82 7.92 3.24
C ASN A 37 -4.84 7.48 2.18
N ALA A 38 -5.57 8.44 1.59
CA ALA A 38 -6.53 8.17 0.53
C ALA A 38 -5.89 7.41 -0.66
N ARG A 39 -4.69 7.82 -1.09
CA ARG A 39 -3.94 7.15 -2.16
C ARG A 39 -3.53 5.72 -1.78
N ILE A 40 -3.07 5.53 -0.54
CA ILE A 40 -2.71 4.21 0.00
C ILE A 40 -3.95 3.30 0.06
N GLU A 41 -5.09 3.84 0.52
CA GLU A 41 -6.35 3.11 0.62
C GLU A 41 -6.91 2.74 -0.76
N GLU A 42 -6.80 3.64 -1.74
CA GLU A 42 -7.16 3.37 -3.14
C GLU A 42 -6.35 2.19 -3.69
N ILE A 43 -5.02 2.20 -3.52
CA ILE A 43 -4.13 1.11 -3.95
C ILE A 43 -4.51 -0.20 -3.23
N ASN A 44 -4.73 -0.15 -1.92
CA ASN A 44 -5.14 -1.33 -1.15
C ASN A 44 -6.47 -1.91 -1.66
N ASN A 45 -7.43 -1.06 -2.01
CA ASN A 45 -8.70 -1.51 -2.57
C ASN A 45 -8.53 -2.11 -3.98
N LYS A 46 -7.70 -1.51 -4.85
CA LYS A 46 -7.34 -2.10 -6.16
C LYS A 46 -6.72 -3.49 -5.99
N ILE A 47 -5.79 -3.67 -5.05
CA ILE A 47 -5.17 -4.98 -4.76
C ILE A 47 -6.21 -5.99 -4.27
N LYS A 48 -7.05 -5.62 -3.29
CA LYS A 48 -8.11 -6.50 -2.78
C LYS A 48 -9.07 -6.93 -3.89
N LEU A 49 -9.44 -6.02 -4.79
CA LEU A 49 -10.27 -6.34 -5.95
C LEU A 49 -9.56 -7.28 -6.92
N THR A 50 -8.29 -7.04 -7.24
CA THR A 50 -7.47 -7.94 -8.08
C THR A 50 -7.43 -9.35 -7.52
N VAL A 51 -7.20 -9.48 -6.20
CA VAL A 51 -7.19 -10.79 -5.53
C VAL A 51 -8.56 -11.48 -5.64
N ARG A 52 -9.65 -10.76 -5.40
CA ARG A 52 -11.02 -11.29 -5.49
C ARG A 52 -11.38 -11.77 -6.90
N MET A 53 -11.00 -11.00 -7.93
CA MET A 53 -11.29 -11.35 -9.33
C MET A 53 -10.41 -12.48 -9.86
N GLY A 54 -9.24 -12.70 -9.25
CA GLY A 54 -8.32 -13.76 -9.67
C GLY A 54 -8.76 -15.17 -9.27
N TYR A 55 -9.72 -15.31 -8.34
CA TYR A 55 -10.22 -16.59 -7.80
C TYR A 55 -9.12 -17.56 -7.32
N GLY A 56 -7.94 -17.03 -6.99
CA GLY A 56 -6.76 -17.80 -6.58
C GLY A 56 -5.63 -17.71 -7.61
N PHE A 57 -4.41 -17.48 -7.13
CA PHE A 57 -3.21 -17.47 -7.96
C PHE A 57 -2.37 -18.71 -7.65
N ARG A 58 -1.92 -19.41 -8.70
CA ARG A 58 -1.06 -20.59 -8.56
C ARG A 58 0.33 -20.26 -7.99
N ASN A 59 0.78 -19.02 -8.19
CA ASN A 59 2.01 -18.47 -7.63
C ASN A 59 1.78 -17.00 -7.20
N ILE A 60 2.41 -16.59 -6.10
CA ILE A 60 2.44 -15.20 -5.63
C ILE A 60 3.06 -14.27 -6.68
N ASP A 61 4.05 -14.73 -7.46
CA ASP A 61 4.65 -13.91 -8.52
C ASP A 61 3.62 -13.47 -9.58
N ASN A 62 2.63 -14.31 -9.88
CA ASN A 62 1.55 -13.98 -10.81
C ASN A 62 0.63 -12.89 -10.22
N LEU A 63 0.36 -12.96 -8.92
CA LEU A 63 -0.38 -11.91 -8.22
C LEU A 63 0.39 -10.59 -8.24
N ILE A 64 1.69 -10.62 -7.90
CA ILE A 64 2.54 -9.42 -7.89
C ILE A 64 2.58 -8.79 -9.28
N THR A 65 2.81 -9.60 -10.31
CA THR A 65 2.85 -9.12 -11.71
C THR A 65 1.55 -8.43 -12.10
N LEU A 66 0.40 -9.04 -11.78
CA LEU A 66 -0.90 -8.45 -12.09
C LEU A 66 -1.19 -7.18 -11.27
N VAL A 67 -0.80 -7.15 -9.99
CA VAL A 67 -0.92 -5.94 -9.15
C VAL A 67 -0.07 -4.81 -9.70
N MET A 68 1.20 -5.09 -10.03
CA MET A 68 2.10 -4.12 -10.65
C MET A 68 1.48 -3.60 -11.95
N LEU A 69 1.03 -4.48 -12.84
CA LEU A 69 0.35 -4.11 -14.09
C LEU A 69 -0.84 -3.17 -13.88
N ARG A 70 -1.66 -3.43 -12.86
CA ARG A 70 -2.89 -2.70 -12.57
C ARG A 70 -2.67 -1.38 -11.84
N CYS A 71 -1.59 -1.24 -11.08
CA CYS A 71 -1.36 -0.10 -10.18
C CYS A 71 -0.22 0.83 -10.61
N SER A 72 0.56 0.47 -11.63
CA SER A 72 1.77 1.20 -12.02
C SER A 72 1.56 2.31 -13.05
N ASP A 73 0.34 2.49 -13.56
CA ASP A 73 0.00 3.45 -14.63
C ASP A 73 0.98 3.42 -15.82
N LEU A 74 1.70 2.30 -16.00
CA LEU A 74 2.72 2.14 -17.03
C LEU A 74 2.03 2.07 -18.41
N PRO A 75 2.48 2.86 -19.40
CA PRO A 75 1.98 2.79 -20.76
C PRO A 75 2.50 1.52 -21.41
N ILE A 76 1.81 0.41 -21.19
CA ILE A 76 2.14 -0.87 -21.78
C ILE A 76 1.25 -1.17 -22.98
N SER A 77 1.88 -1.59 -24.08
CA SER A 77 1.16 -2.06 -25.26
C SER A 77 0.66 -3.48 -25.01
N LEU A 78 -0.63 -3.62 -24.71
CA LEU A 78 -1.25 -4.94 -24.56
C LEU A 78 -1.60 -5.50 -25.95
N PRO A 79 -1.28 -6.76 -26.23
CA PRO A 79 -1.65 -7.38 -27.51
C PRO A 79 -3.18 -7.32 -27.68
N GLY A 80 -3.63 -6.82 -28.83
CA GLY A 80 -5.05 -6.65 -29.14
C GLY A 80 -5.72 -5.40 -28.56
N ARG A 81 -4.98 -4.49 -27.92
CA ARG A 81 -5.48 -3.15 -27.54
C ARG A 81 -4.76 -2.06 -28.32
N VAL A 82 -5.52 -1.13 -28.89
CA VAL A 82 -4.95 0.13 -29.40
C VAL A 82 -4.41 0.95 -28.22
N PRO A 83 -3.16 1.46 -28.29
CA PRO A 83 -2.61 2.31 -27.25
C PRO A 83 -3.52 3.52 -27.04
N LYS A 84 -3.85 3.83 -25.78
CA LYS A 84 -4.57 5.06 -25.45
C LYS A 84 -3.60 6.22 -25.67
N ALA A 85 -3.97 7.19 -26.51
CA ALA A 85 -3.18 8.40 -26.70
C ALA A 85 -2.94 9.08 -25.33
N ALA A 86 -1.70 9.50 -25.10
CA ALA A 86 -1.25 10.15 -23.87
C ALA A 86 -1.97 11.47 -23.61
#